data_AF-A0A353DDU8-F1
#
_entry.id   AF-A0A353DDU8-F1
#
_cell.length_a   1.000
_cell.length_b   1.000
_cell.length_c   1.000
_cell.angle_alpha   90.00
_cell.angle_beta   90.00
_cell.angle_gamma   90.00
#
_symmetry.space_group_name_H-M   'P 1'
#
loop_
_entity.id
_entity.type
_entity.pdbx_description
1 polymer ?
#
loop_
_entity_poly.entity_id
_entity_poly.type
_entity_poly.pdbx_seq_one_letter_code
_entity_poly.pdbx_strand_id
1 'polypeptide(L)'
;QSQGRMDKPFWRDVDNYVRNSPIHGLDNLNTPLLIAFGDKDGAVDWGQGVQMYNAARWAGKDDLVMLVYPGENHSLRKEENMVDY
;
A
#
# COMPACT_ATOMS: atom_id res chain seq x y z
N GLN A 1 -1.03 3.63 18.32
CA GLN A 1 -1.60 2.31 17.97
C GLN A 1 -1.44 2.13 16.46
N SER A 2 -1.11 0.93 15.98
CA SER A 2 -1.04 0.64 14.54
C SER A 2 -2.44 0.35 13.97
N GLN A 3 -2.59 0.40 12.64
CA GLN A 3 -3.86 0.14 11.94
C GLN A 3 -4.52 -1.19 12.37
N GLY A 4 -3.75 -2.29 12.39
CA GLY A 4 -4.26 -3.60 12.82
C GLY A 4 -4.48 -3.78 14.33
N ARG A 5 -4.25 -2.74 15.15
CA ARG A 5 -4.38 -2.77 16.62
C ARG A 5 -5.31 -1.67 17.15
N MET A 6 -6.22 -1.17 16.32
CA MET A 6 -7.28 -0.25 16.77
C MET A 6 -8.25 -0.97 17.69
N ASP A 7 -8.58 -0.34 18.81
CA ASP A 7 -9.49 -0.87 19.84
C ASP A 7 -10.95 -0.43 19.65
N LYS A 8 -11.21 0.42 18.65
CA LYS A 8 -12.53 0.92 18.30
C LYS A 8 -12.81 0.72 16.81
N PRO A 9 -14.09 0.56 16.42
CA PRO A 9 -14.46 0.57 15.01
C PRO A 9 -14.02 1.88 14.34
N PHE A 10 -13.51 1.80 13.10
CA PHE A 10 -12.90 2.96 12.43
C PHE A 10 -13.87 4.14 12.23
N TRP A 11 -15.18 3.89 12.09
CA TRP A 11 -16.20 4.94 12.00
C TRP A 11 -16.54 5.60 13.35
N ARG A 12 -16.03 5.08 14.46
CA ARG A 12 -16.16 5.65 15.81
C ARG A 12 -14.89 6.37 16.29
N ASP A 13 -13.78 6.18 15.57
CA ASP A 13 -12.48 6.83 15.84
C ASP A 13 -11.79 7.14 14.50
N VAL A 14 -12.43 8.02 13.73
CA VAL A 14 -12.01 8.37 12.36
C VAL A 14 -10.64 9.03 12.36
N ASP A 15 -10.34 9.87 13.35
CA ASP A 15 -9.05 10.56 13.44
C ASP A 15 -7.90 9.56 13.60
N ASN A 16 -8.07 8.52 14.43
CA ASN A 16 -7.09 7.46 14.57
C ASN A 16 -6.95 6.64 13.29
N TYR A 17 -8.05 6.36 12.59
CA TYR A 17 -8.04 5.68 11.30
C TYR A 17 -7.28 6.47 10.24
N VAL A 18 -7.61 7.76 10.06
CA VAL A 18 -6.97 8.68 9.12
C VAL A 18 -5.48 8.82 9.42
N ARG A 19 -5.10 9.00 10.70
CA ARG A 19 -3.70 9.07 11.12
C ARG A 19 -2.90 7.83 10.73
N ASN A 20 -3.52 6.65 10.71
CA ASN A 20 -2.88 5.38 10.36
C ASN A 20 -3.07 4.96 8.90
N SER A 21 -3.62 5.84 8.05
CA SER A 21 -3.87 5.60 6.63
C SER A 21 -2.87 6.42 5.81
N PRO A 22 -1.80 5.80 5.28
CA PRO A 22 -0.67 6.52 4.68
C PRO A 22 -1.05 7.41 3.48
N ILE A 23 -2.16 7.10 2.81
CA ILE A 23 -2.66 7.87 1.65
C ILE A 23 -2.95 9.35 2.00
N HIS A 24 -3.27 9.67 3.26
CA HIS A 24 -3.49 11.05 3.71
C HIS A 24 -2.19 11.83 3.96
N GLY A 25 -1.04 11.15 3.94
CA GLY A 25 0.27 11.78 4.10
C GLY A 25 0.92 12.23 2.78
N LEU A 26 0.25 12.00 1.64
CA LEU A 26 0.86 12.19 0.32
C LEU A 26 1.35 13.61 0.07
N ASP A 27 0.63 14.65 0.51
CA ASP A 27 1.08 16.04 0.33
C ASP A 27 2.48 16.29 0.93
N ASN A 28 2.81 15.58 2.02
CA ASN A 28 4.08 15.72 2.74
C ASN A 28 5.12 14.64 2.38
N LEU A 29 4.80 13.70 1.48
CA LEU A 29 5.71 12.64 1.08
C LEU A 29 6.84 13.22 0.22
N ASN A 30 8.08 13.10 0.69
CA ASN A 30 9.30 13.53 -0.03
C ASN A 30 10.29 12.38 -0.26
N THR A 31 9.96 11.18 0.23
CA THR A 31 10.79 9.99 0.08
C THR A 31 10.37 9.25 -1.20
N PRO A 32 11.33 8.76 -2.00
CA PRO A 32 11.03 7.87 -3.12
C PRO A 32 10.15 6.69 -2.68
N LEU A 33 9.14 6.35 -3.49
CA LEU A 33 8.15 5.34 -3.13
C LEU A 33 8.21 4.13 -4.06
N LEU A 34 8.55 2.97 -3.49
CA LEU A 34 8.36 1.67 -4.13
C LEU A 34 7.12 0.98 -3.55
N ILE A 35 6.19 0.56 -4.42
CA ILE A 35 5.02 -0.24 -4.06
C ILE A 35 5.17 -1.61 -4.74
N ALA A 36 5.21 -2.69 -3.97
CA ALA A 36 5.31 -4.06 -4.47
C ALA A 36 4.10 -4.88 -4.02
N PHE A 37 3.52 -5.68 -4.92
CA PHE A 37 2.28 -6.41 -4.62
C PHE A 37 2.10 -7.63 -5.53
N GLY A 38 1.45 -8.68 -5.00
CA GLY A 38 0.91 -9.79 -5.80
C GLY A 38 -0.54 -9.52 -6.22
N ASP A 39 -0.89 -9.68 -7.50
CA ASP A 39 -2.24 -9.36 -8.00
C ASP A 39 -3.33 -10.37 -7.57
N LYS A 40 -2.94 -11.45 -6.87
CA LYS A 40 -3.82 -12.45 -6.23
C LYS A 40 -3.64 -12.49 -4.71
N ASP A 41 -3.21 -11.39 -4.10
CA ASP A 41 -3.13 -11.27 -2.64
C ASP A 41 -4.51 -11.49 -1.99
N GLY A 42 -4.59 -12.54 -1.16
CA GLY A 42 -5.80 -12.93 -0.44
C GLY A 42 -5.92 -12.31 0.96
N ALA A 43 -4.89 -11.60 1.44
CA ALA A 43 -4.90 -10.90 2.72
C ALA A 43 -5.21 -9.41 2.55
N VAL A 44 -4.71 -8.78 1.49
CA VAL A 44 -4.95 -7.37 1.16
C VAL A 44 -5.33 -7.24 -0.30
N ASP A 45 -6.42 -6.53 -0.59
CA ASP A 45 -6.85 -6.30 -1.97
C ASP A 45 -5.80 -5.49 -2.75
N TRP A 46 -5.35 -6.03 -3.88
CA TRP A 46 -4.41 -5.40 -4.81
C TRP A 46 -4.81 -3.97 -5.22
N GLY A 47 -6.13 -3.70 -5.31
CA GLY A 47 -6.66 -2.39 -5.62
C GLY A 47 -6.22 -1.31 -4.63
N GLN A 48 -5.88 -1.64 -3.38
CA GLN A 48 -5.32 -0.66 -2.45
C GLN A 48 -3.93 -0.17 -2.86
N GLY A 49 -3.08 -1.05 -3.40
CA GLY A 49 -1.80 -0.66 -3.98
C GLY A 49 -1.99 0.29 -5.17
N VAL A 50 -2.93 -0.05 -6.06
CA VAL A 50 -3.28 0.78 -7.23
C VAL A 50 -3.79 2.16 -6.81
N GLN A 51 -4.65 2.22 -5.79
CA GLN A 51 -5.18 3.48 -5.25
C GLN A 51 -4.06 4.36 -4.69
N MET A 52 -3.15 3.79 -3.90
CA MET A 52 -2.00 4.53 -3.37
C MET A 52 -1.11 5.07 -4.50
N TYR A 53 -0.77 4.23 -5.48
CA TYR A 53 0.06 4.62 -6.62
C TYR A 53 -0.55 5.79 -7.41
N ASN A 54 -1.84 5.68 -7.76
CA ASN A 54 -2.53 6.72 -8.50
C ASN A 54 -2.71 8.00 -7.68
N ALA A 55 -3.01 7.89 -6.39
CA ALA A 55 -3.10 9.04 -5.50
C ALA A 55 -1.76 9.77 -5.38
N ALA A 56 -0.64 9.05 -5.27
CA ALA A 56 0.69 9.64 -5.25
C ALA A 56 1.01 10.38 -6.55
N ARG A 57 0.61 9.82 -7.71
CA ARG A 57 0.73 10.52 -9.00
C ARG A 57 -0.10 11.80 -9.06
N TRP A 58 -1.33 11.78 -8.57
CA TRP A 58 -2.18 12.98 -8.49
C TRP A 58 -1.63 14.03 -7.53
N ALA A 59 -0.94 13.61 -6.48
CA ALA A 59 -0.22 14.49 -5.55
C ALA A 59 1.13 15.00 -6.11
N GLY A 60 1.41 14.79 -7.40
CA GLY A 60 2.61 15.30 -8.06
C GLY A 60 3.91 14.65 -7.59
N LYS A 61 3.85 13.38 -7.15
CA LYS A 61 5.06 12.62 -6.82
C LYS A 61 5.66 12.04 -8.09
N ASP A 62 6.94 12.30 -8.31
CA ASP A 62 7.64 11.89 -9.53
C ASP A 62 8.52 10.66 -9.29
N ASP A 63 9.06 10.48 -8.08
CA ASP A 63 9.91 9.34 -7.72
C ASP A 63 9.08 8.19 -7.14
N LEU A 64 8.37 7.50 -8.02
CA LEU A 64 7.50 6.39 -7.67
C LEU A 64 7.63 5.21 -8.63
N VAL A 65 7.63 4.00 -8.08
CA VAL A 65 7.68 2.73 -8.81
C VAL A 65 6.62 1.79 -8.26
N MET A 66 5.94 1.07 -9.15
CA MET A 66 5.06 -0.03 -8.78
C MET A 66 5.52 -1.31 -9.45
N LEU A 67 5.78 -2.33 -8.63
CA LEU A 67 6.05 -3.69 -9.06
C LEU A 67 4.81 -4.54 -8.79
N VAL A 68 4.39 -5.26 -9.83
CA VAL A 68 3.24 -6.16 -9.77
C VAL A 68 3.74 -7.53 -10.13
N TYR A 69 3.47 -8.50 -9.27
CA TYR A 69 3.84 -9.90 -9.48
C TYR A 69 2.59 -10.71 -9.86
N PRO A 70 2.38 -11.01 -11.17
CA PRO A 70 1.16 -11.66 -11.60
C PRO A 70 1.05 -13.11 -11.11
N GLY A 71 -0.12 -13.43 -10.55
CA GLY A 71 -0.45 -14.72 -9.97
C GLY A 71 0.11 -14.96 -8.56
N GLU A 72 0.84 -14.00 -7.98
CA GLU A 72 1.36 -14.10 -6.62
C GLU A 72 0.34 -13.65 -5.57
N ASN A 73 0.44 -14.22 -4.37
CA ASN A 73 -0.41 -13.90 -3.22
C ASN A 73 0.32 -12.88 -2.30
N HIS A 74 -0.03 -12.83 -1.02
CA HIS A 74 0.57 -11.98 0.01
C HIS A 74 2.05 -12.25 0.27
N SER A 75 2.55 -13.40 -0.19
CA SER A 75 3.98 -13.72 -0.19
C SER A 75 4.33 -14.26 -1.57
N LEU A 76 5.48 -13.83 -2.08
CA LEU A 76 6.01 -14.31 -3.36
C LEU A 76 6.48 -15.76 -3.19
N ARG A 77 6.05 -16.66 -4.08
CA ARG A 77 6.35 -18.10 -4.00
C ARG A 77 7.02 -18.67 -5.24
N LYS A 78 6.91 -18.02 -6.40
CA LYS A 78 7.70 -18.39 -7.57
C LYS A 78 9.15 -17.97 -7.32
N GLU A 79 10.08 -18.87 -7.61
CA GLU A 79 11.49 -18.69 -7.30
C GLU A 79 12.06 -17.43 -7.96
N GLU A 80 11.68 -17.17 -9.21
CA GLU A 80 12.08 -15.97 -9.94
C GLU A 80 11.65 -14.67 -9.25
N ASN A 81 10.43 -14.63 -8.68
CA ASN A 81 9.92 -13.45 -7.98
C ASN A 81 10.53 -13.28 -6.59
N MET A 82 10.91 -14.38 -5.94
CA MET A 82 11.61 -14.35 -4.65
C MET A 82 13.05 -13.81 -4.77
N VAL A 83 13.66 -13.92 -5.95
CA VAL A 83 15.01 -13.39 -6.22
C VAL A 83 14.95 -11.94 -6.71
N ASP A 84 13.90 -11.57 -7.43
CA ASP A 84 13.71 -10.21 -7.98
C ASP A 84 13.42 -9.16 -6.89
N TYR A 85 12.58 -9.51 -5.91
CA TYR A 85 12.15 -8.63 -4.81
C TYR A 85 13.17 -8.56 -3.66
#